data_AF-A0A3E5EGK6-F1
#
_entry.id   AF-A0A3E5EGK6-F1
#
_cell.length_a   1.000
_cell.length_b   1.000
_cell.length_c   1.000
_cell.angle_alpha   90.00
_cell.angle_beta   90.00
_cell.angle_gamma   90.00
#
_symmetry.space_group_name_H-M   'P 1'
#
loop_
_entity.id
_entity.type
_entity.pdbx_description
1 polymer ?
#
loop_
_entity_poly.entity_id
_entity_poly.type
_entity_poly.pdbx_seq_one_letter_code
_entity_poly.pdbx_strand_id
1 'polypeptide(L)'
;MNTVIKINKNELSIDKNTIKFNYDIRDIKVVDNQVIILLSIPFGVDEISNIYAISLDCKIIWKVENRKPNRRNLPFENIFLNNRILTATDFYGKRYFINITNGLIEKTDIVK
;
A
#
# COMPACT_ATOMS: atom_id res chain seq x y z
N MET A 1 -5.40 3.04 23.35
CA MET A 1 -6.53 2.21 22.87
C MET A 1 -5.93 1.04 22.10
N ASN A 2 -6.32 -0.20 22.42
CA ASN A 2 -5.85 -1.37 21.69
C ASN A 2 -6.79 -1.65 20.53
N THR A 3 -6.47 -1.13 19.36
CA THR A 3 -7.20 -1.39 18.12
C THR A 3 -6.89 -2.79 17.62
N VAL A 4 -7.92 -3.58 17.29
CA VAL A 4 -7.76 -4.92 16.74
C VAL A 4 -7.83 -4.86 15.22
N ILE A 5 -6.73 -5.24 14.56
CA ILE A 5 -6.64 -5.27 13.10
C ILE A 5 -6.63 -6.73 12.63
N LYS A 6 -7.51 -7.07 11.68
CA LYS A 6 -7.59 -8.41 11.07
C LYS A 6 -7.64 -8.31 9.56
N ILE A 7 -7.02 -9.26 8.89
CA ILE A 7 -7.05 -9.39 7.43
C ILE A 7 -7.69 -10.73 7.08
N ASN A 8 -8.59 -10.71 6.12
CA ASN A 8 -9.15 -11.90 5.51
C ASN A 8 -9.21 -11.72 3.99
N LYS A 9 -8.24 -12.28 3.27
CA LYS A 9 -8.09 -12.11 1.81
C LYS A 9 -8.08 -10.63 1.42
N ASN A 10 -9.12 -10.15 0.74
CA ASN A 10 -9.29 -8.78 0.28
C ASN A 10 -10.03 -7.87 1.27
N GLU A 11 -10.24 -8.30 2.51
CA GLU A 11 -10.96 -7.54 3.53
C GLU A 11 -10.04 -7.15 4.70
N LEU A 12 -10.07 -5.87 5.05
CA LEU A 12 -9.46 -5.34 6.27
C LEU A 12 -10.58 -5.05 7.29
N SER A 13 -10.43 -5.60 8.49
CA SER A 13 -11.28 -5.27 9.64
C SER A 13 -10.46 -4.50 10.68
N ILE A 14 -10.99 -3.37 11.13
CA ILE A 14 -10.45 -2.58 12.24
C ILE A 14 -11.57 -2.42 13.27
N ASP A 15 -11.40 -3.07 14.42
CA ASP A 15 -12.42 -3.19 15.47
C ASP A 15 -13.77 -3.70 14.93
N LYS A 16 -14.76 -2.82 14.75
CA LYS A 16 -16.10 -3.14 14.22
C LYS A 16 -16.30 -2.71 12.76
N ASN A 17 -15.34 -1.98 12.19
CA ASN A 17 -15.41 -1.44 10.84
C ASN A 17 -14.70 -2.38 9.86
N THR A 18 -15.20 -2.47 8.64
CA THR A 18 -14.63 -3.32 7.60
C THR A 18 -14.57 -2.58 6.27
N ILE A 19 -13.51 -2.80 5.51
CA ILE A 19 -13.38 -2.35 4.13
C ILE A 19 -12.90 -3.51 3.25
N LYS A 20 -13.49 -3.61 2.05
CA LYS A 20 -13.18 -4.65 1.07
C LYS A 20 -12.54 -4.04 -0.18
N PHE A 21 -11.52 -4.71 -0.69
CA PHE A 21 -10.77 -4.33 -1.88
C PHE A 21 -11.09 -5.26 -3.05
N ASN A 22 -10.76 -4.84 -4.26
CA ASN A 22 -10.92 -5.68 -5.46
C ASN A 22 -9.91 -6.83 -5.53
N TYR A 23 -8.82 -6.74 -4.77
CA TYR A 23 -7.72 -7.69 -4.77
C TYR A 23 -7.33 -8.05 -3.33
N ASP A 24 -6.70 -9.20 -3.16
CA ASP A 24 -6.27 -9.68 -1.84
C ASP A 24 -5.21 -8.75 -1.23
N ILE A 25 -5.22 -8.63 0.10
CA ILE A 25 -4.25 -7.86 0.86
C ILE A 25 -2.98 -8.71 0.99
N ARG A 26 -1.86 -8.18 0.50
CA ARG A 26 -0.54 -8.82 0.54
C ARG A 26 0.19 -8.54 1.84
N ASP A 27 0.19 -7.29 2.27
CA ASP A 27 0.89 -6.84 3.48
C ASP A 27 0.22 -5.59 4.05
N ILE A 28 0.43 -5.35 5.35
CA ILE A 28 0.05 -4.13 6.03
C ILE A 28 1.19 -3.56 6.87
N LYS A 29 1.18 -2.24 7.04
CA LYS A 29 2.03 -1.52 8.01
C LYS A 29 1.18 -0.51 8.76
N VAL A 30 1.32 -0.48 10.09
CA VAL A 30 0.62 0.49 10.93
C VAL A 30 1.58 1.63 11.24
N VAL A 31 1.15 2.86 10.99
CA VAL A 31 1.92 4.08 11.29
C VAL A 31 0.96 5.18 11.70
N ASP A 32 1.28 5.87 12.79
CA ASP A 32 0.38 6.87 13.38
C ASP A 32 -1.04 6.30 13.56
N ASN A 33 -2.06 6.96 12.99
CA ASN A 33 -3.46 6.55 13.05
C ASN A 33 -3.97 6.01 11.71
N GLN A 34 -3.10 5.35 10.95
CA GLN A 34 -3.45 4.76 9.66
C GLN A 34 -2.81 3.38 9.45
N VAL A 35 -3.49 2.58 8.63
CA VAL A 35 -3.03 1.28 8.13
C VAL A 35 -2.67 1.46 6.66
N ILE A 36 -1.39 1.29 6.35
CA ILE A 36 -0.90 1.20 4.97
C ILE A 36 -1.13 -0.22 4.49
N ILE A 37 -1.79 -0.37 3.35
CA ILE A 37 -2.15 -1.65 2.73
C ILE A 37 -1.42 -1.77 1.41
N LEU A 38 -0.86 -2.94 1.16
CA LEU A 38 -0.42 -3.36 -0.17
C LEU A 38 -1.37 -4.44 -0.70
N LEU A 39 -1.93 -4.25 -1.90
CA LEU A 39 -2.75 -5.26 -2.56
C LEU A 39 -1.92 -6.16 -3.48
N SER A 40 -2.25 -7.44 -3.54
CA SER A 40 -1.67 -8.42 -4.46
C SER A 40 -2.38 -8.34 -5.82
N ILE A 41 -1.82 -7.54 -6.73
CA ILE A 41 -2.35 -7.40 -8.08
C ILE A 41 -1.87 -8.58 -8.96
N PRO A 42 -2.76 -9.24 -9.71
CA PRO A 42 -2.38 -10.30 -10.66
C PRO A 42 -1.64 -9.74 -11.89
N PHE A 43 -0.89 -10.59 -12.59
CA PHE A 43 -0.24 -10.20 -13.83
C PHE A 43 -1.27 -9.91 -14.94
N GLY A 44 -1.01 -8.89 -15.77
CA GLY A 44 -1.82 -8.59 -16.96
C GLY A 44 -3.03 -7.67 -16.75
N VAL A 45 -3.13 -6.98 -15.61
CA VAL A 45 -4.14 -5.93 -15.38
C VAL A 45 -3.51 -4.54 -15.36
N ASP A 46 -4.28 -3.52 -15.70
CA ASP A 46 -3.80 -2.12 -15.79
C ASP A 46 -3.67 -1.41 -14.43
N GLU A 47 -4.16 -2.03 -13.34
CA GLU A 47 -4.09 -1.46 -12.00
C GLU A 47 -2.70 -1.67 -11.37
N ILE A 48 -1.86 -0.63 -11.37
CA ILE A 48 -0.50 -0.71 -10.81
C ILE A 48 -0.30 0.13 -9.54
N SER A 49 -1.34 0.81 -9.09
CA SER A 49 -1.29 1.75 -7.97
C SER A 49 -1.92 1.08 -6.75
N ASN A 50 -1.24 0.06 -6.23
CA ASN A 50 -1.81 -0.94 -5.32
C ASN A 50 -1.51 -0.70 -3.84
N ILE A 51 -1.17 0.53 -3.46
CA ILE A 51 -0.94 0.91 -2.06
C ILE A 51 -1.99 1.93 -1.63
N TYR A 52 -2.56 1.71 -0.45
CA TYR A 52 -3.60 2.55 0.14
C TYR A 52 -3.23 2.90 1.58
N ALA A 53 -3.59 4.09 2.03
CA ALA A 53 -3.70 4.38 3.46
C ALA A 53 -5.15 4.41 3.88
N ILE A 54 -5.44 3.67 4.95
CA ILE A 54 -6.78 3.54 5.53
C ILE A 54 -6.76 4.08 6.95
N SER A 55 -7.72 4.94 7.31
CA SER A 55 -7.90 5.40 8.69
C SER A 55 -8.36 4.26 9.60
N LEU A 56 -8.27 4.41 10.91
CA LEU A 56 -8.84 3.44 11.86
C LEU A 56 -10.36 3.23 11.71
N ASP A 57 -11.07 4.18 11.10
CA ASP A 57 -12.51 4.07 10.77
C ASP A 57 -12.79 3.38 9.42
N CYS A 58 -11.79 2.68 8.84
CA CYS A 58 -11.89 2.03 7.53
C CYS A 58 -12.23 2.96 6.34
N LYS A 59 -11.83 4.24 6.40
CA LYS A 59 -11.94 5.19 5.29
C LYS A 59 -10.61 5.29 4.53
N ILE A 60 -10.69 5.35 3.20
CA ILE A 60 -9.50 5.61 2.36
C ILE A 60 -9.05 7.06 2.61
N ILE A 61 -7.81 7.23 3.07
CA ILE A 61 -7.15 8.53 3.22
C ILE A 61 -6.53 8.92 1.89
N TRP A 62 -5.72 8.03 1.32
CA TRP A 62 -5.10 8.21 0.02
C TRP A 62 -4.81 6.87 -0.66
N LYS A 63 -4.64 6.94 -1.99
CA LYS A 63 -4.08 5.89 -2.84
C LYS A 63 -2.75 6.40 -3.38
N VAL A 64 -1.74 5.53 -3.45
CA VAL A 64 -0.41 5.91 -3.96
C VAL A 64 -0.51 6.56 -5.33
N GLU A 65 0.38 7.52 -5.59
CA GLU A 65 0.47 8.25 -6.85
C GLU A 65 0.35 7.32 -8.06
N ASN A 66 -0.57 7.68 -8.96
CA ASN A 66 -0.83 6.87 -10.13
C ASN A 66 0.31 7.00 -11.14
N ARG A 67 1.00 5.88 -11.38
CA ARG A 67 2.00 5.78 -12.44
C ARG A 67 1.30 5.26 -13.69
N LYS A 68 1.63 5.79 -14.87
CA LYS A 68 1.08 5.22 -16.12
C LYS A 68 1.58 3.78 -16.28
N PRO A 69 0.69 2.77 -16.40
CA PRO A 69 1.11 1.39 -16.62
C PRO A 69 1.88 1.29 -17.94
N ASN A 70 3.03 0.64 -17.90
CA ASN A 70 3.84 0.30 -19.07
C ASN A 70 4.78 -0.84 -18.69
N ARG A 71 5.56 -1.37 -19.65
CA ARG A 71 6.49 -2.50 -19.41
C ARG A 71 7.50 -2.27 -18.26
N ARG A 72 7.74 -1.02 -17.86
CA ARG A 72 8.66 -0.62 -16.79
C ARG A 72 7.96 -0.21 -15.49
N ASN A 73 6.64 -0.04 -15.50
CA ASN A 73 5.86 0.34 -14.33
C ASN A 73 4.90 -0.80 -14.00
N LEU A 74 5.32 -1.65 -13.06
CA LEU A 74 4.53 -2.75 -12.53
C LEU A 74 3.95 -2.39 -11.16
N PRO A 75 2.92 -3.13 -10.68
CA PRO A 75 2.45 -3.02 -9.31
C PRO A 75 3.61 -3.15 -8.31
N PHE A 76 3.44 -2.55 -7.14
CA PHE A 76 4.39 -2.73 -6.04
C PHE A 76 4.30 -4.15 -5.49
N GLU A 77 5.46 -4.73 -5.19
CA GLU A 77 5.60 -6.09 -4.70
C GLU A 77 5.79 -6.16 -3.18
N ASN A 78 6.50 -5.19 -2.60
CA ASN A 78 6.75 -5.11 -1.16
C ASN A 78 6.57 -3.69 -0.64
N ILE A 79 6.23 -3.58 0.65
CA ILE A 79 6.28 -2.33 1.41
C ILE A 79 7.15 -2.49 2.66
N PHE A 80 7.95 -1.49 2.97
CA PHE A 80 8.77 -1.41 4.18
C PHE A 80 8.50 -0.10 4.88
N LEU A 81 8.37 -0.15 6.21
CA LEU A 81 8.18 1.01 7.04
C LEU A 81 9.27 1.03 8.12
N ASN A 82 10.09 2.08 8.13
CA ASN A 82 11.11 2.30 9.16
C ASN A 82 11.14 3.78 9.54
N ASN A 83 11.01 4.10 10.82
CA ASN A 83 11.03 5.49 11.32
C ASN A 83 10.16 6.45 10.50
N ARG A 84 8.90 6.06 10.20
CA ARG A 84 7.94 6.80 9.37
C ARG A 84 8.31 6.96 7.89
N ILE A 85 9.41 6.36 7.44
CA ILE A 85 9.79 6.30 6.03
C ILE A 85 9.13 5.07 5.43
N LEU A 86 8.14 5.28 4.58
CA LEU A 86 7.51 4.25 3.78
C LEU A 86 8.26 4.11 2.46
N THR A 87 8.71 2.89 2.20
CA THR A 87 9.26 2.53 0.89
C THR A 87 8.49 1.38 0.28
N ALA A 88 8.38 1.37 -1.04
CA ALA A 88 7.80 0.28 -1.80
C ALA A 88 8.78 -0.16 -2.89
N THR A 89 8.79 -1.45 -3.22
CA THR A 89 9.61 -1.97 -4.33
C THR A 89 8.71 -2.58 -5.40
N ASP A 90 9.04 -2.39 -6.68
CA ASP A 90 8.44 -3.18 -7.75
C ASP A 90 9.23 -4.49 -8.00
N PHE A 91 8.75 -5.30 -8.94
CA PHE A 91 9.36 -6.57 -9.33
C PHE A 91 10.81 -6.45 -9.81
N TYR A 92 11.22 -5.29 -10.33
CA TYR A 92 12.59 -5.06 -10.84
C TYR A 92 13.54 -4.54 -9.76
N GLY A 93 13.12 -4.50 -8.49
CA GLY A 93 13.94 -4.00 -7.39
C GLY A 93 14.08 -2.47 -7.40
N LYS A 94 13.26 -1.74 -8.16
CA LYS A 94 13.20 -0.29 -8.04
C LYS A 94 12.43 0.07 -6.78
N ARG A 95 13.03 0.91 -5.94
CA ARG A 95 12.45 1.36 -4.68
C ARG A 95 11.94 2.79 -4.80
N TYR A 96 10.81 3.02 -4.14
CA TYR A 96 10.03 4.24 -4.18
C TYR A 96 9.82 4.73 -2.75
N PHE A 97 10.13 5.99 -2.50
CA PHE A 97 9.89 6.64 -1.21
C PHE A 97 8.54 7.33 -1.30
N ILE A 98 7.58 6.87 -0.51
CA ILE A 98 6.19 7.32 -0.57
C ILE A 98 5.93 8.18 0.66
N ASN A 99 5.42 9.38 0.44
CA ASN A 99 5.00 10.26 1.52
C ASN A 99 3.75 9.66 2.20
N ILE A 100 3.88 9.33 3.49
CA ILE A 100 2.83 8.67 4.27
C ILE A 100 1.57 9.52 4.48
N THR A 101 1.61 10.83 4.22
CA THR A 101 0.48 11.74 4.44
C THR A 101 -0.41 11.90 3.22
N ASN A 102 0.14 11.74 2.01
CA ASN A 102 -0.58 12.04 0.77
C ASN A 102 -0.40 11.00 -0.35
N GLY A 103 0.46 9.99 -0.16
CA GLY A 103 0.69 8.92 -1.13
C GLY A 103 1.57 9.31 -2.32
N LEU A 104 2.16 10.51 -2.35
CA LEU A 104 3.04 10.96 -3.43
C LEU A 104 4.40 10.27 -3.38
N ILE A 105 4.98 9.98 -4.54
CA ILE A 105 6.34 9.44 -4.64
C ILE A 105 7.32 10.62 -4.62
N GLU A 106 8.12 10.71 -3.56
CA GLU A 106 9.09 11.81 -3.39
C GLU A 106 10.43 11.52 -4.05
N LYS A 107 10.81 10.23 -4.12
CA LYS A 107 12.10 9.78 -4.63
C LYS A 107 12.02 8.35 -5.13
N THR A 108 12.90 7.99 -6.07
CA THR A 108 13.14 6.61 -6.46
C THR A 108 14.63 6.29 -6.55
N ASP A 109 15.01 5.08 -6.19
CA ASP A 109 16.35 4.51 -6.44
C ASP A 109 16.26 3.04 -6.83
N ILE A 110 17.41 2.42 -7.16
CA ILE A 110 17.51 0.99 -7.45
C ILE A 110 18.15 0.34 -6.23
N VAL A 111 17.53 -0.73 -5.71
CA VAL A 111 18.13 -1.54 -4.65
C VAL A 111 19.29 -2.32 -5.27
N LYS A 112 20.50 -2.10 -4.74
CA LYS A 112 21.71 -2.84 -5.12
C LYS A 112 21.86 -4.11 -4.30
#